data_AF-A0A4S3TUY4-F1
#
_entry.id   AF-A0A4S3TUY4-F1
#
_cell.length_a   1.000
_cell.length_b   1.000
_cell.length_c   1.000
_cell.angle_alpha   90.00
_cell.angle_beta   90.00
_cell.angle_gamma   90.00
#
_symmetry.space_group_name_H-M   'P 1'
#
loop_
_entity.id
_entity.type
_entity.pdbx_description
1 polymer ?
#
loop_
_entity_poly.entity_id
_entity_poly.type
_entity_poly.pdbx_seq_one_letter_code
_entity_poly.pdbx_strand_id
1 'polypeptide(L)'
;MPPEIQREPEHRLPLGMTVIDSDAGYDRYVVVGLPDKTCSEFPVPDTDKTVADFNDAYDEDTPVVQVVSKEALDESVDNWTRNSLADLQSEADDAGLKIYSYPSERLQSAFSHVPNRVETHRDLICYQYARLTHLASTIDHPDQFKGWLLWTKYNELTSGEITMSSVLKENQYQLKENLGYCTYCNRESETTFDHIVPRDSGGVNDISNMVPACKSCNSSKNNKNIIDWHQQHGFPIDRVVVGKYLKLKWNEFEEDDLLDEETPNSVRSRWEGLEIARRIDQALTMHPDR
;
A
#
# COMPACT_ATOMS: atom_id res chain seq x y z
N MET A 1 -7.29 32.79 -2.04
CA MET A 1 -7.10 31.67 -1.10
C MET A 1 -7.62 30.44 -1.82
N PRO A 2 -6.87 29.32 -1.89
CA PRO A 2 -7.44 28.08 -2.40
C PRO A 2 -8.57 27.65 -1.45
N PRO A 3 -9.67 27.09 -1.96
CA PRO A 3 -10.75 26.59 -1.10
C PRO A 3 -10.20 25.47 -0.22
N GLU A 4 -10.57 25.52 1.06
CA GLU A 4 -10.36 24.44 2.01
C GLU A 4 -11.18 23.25 1.52
N ILE A 5 -10.49 22.23 0.99
CA ILE A 5 -11.12 21.00 0.52
C ILE A 5 -11.46 20.18 1.77
N GLN A 6 -12.74 20.12 2.13
CA GLN A 6 -13.25 19.08 3.01
C GLN A 6 -13.08 17.74 2.28
N ARG A 7 -12.22 16.87 2.81
CA ARG A 7 -12.00 15.53 2.28
C ARG A 7 -13.09 14.63 2.86
N GLU A 8 -13.91 14.03 2.00
CA GLU A 8 -14.71 12.87 2.38
C GLU A 8 -13.76 11.74 2.83
N PRO A 9 -14.09 10.97 3.87
CA PRO A 9 -13.17 9.99 4.40
C PRO A 9 -13.21 8.73 3.53
N GLU A 10 -12.38 8.67 2.51
CA GLU A 10 -12.05 7.40 1.87
C GLU A 10 -11.31 6.53 2.88
N HIS A 11 -12.01 5.53 3.40
CA HIS A 11 -11.41 4.49 4.24
C HIS A 11 -10.20 3.90 3.49
N ARG A 12 -8.99 4.17 3.98
CA ARG A 12 -7.71 3.72 3.35
C ARG A 12 -7.50 2.20 3.39
N LEU A 13 -8.45 1.45 3.93
CA LEU A 13 -8.32 0.03 4.29
C LEU A 13 -9.51 -0.74 3.68
N PRO A 14 -9.40 -1.30 2.46
CA PRO A 14 -10.49 -2.03 1.83
C PRO A 14 -10.86 -3.32 2.57
N LEU A 15 -12.09 -3.80 2.35
CA LEU A 15 -12.53 -5.12 2.81
C LEU A 15 -11.53 -6.21 2.40
N GLY A 16 -11.39 -7.24 3.24
CA GLY A 16 -10.43 -8.34 3.05
C GLY A 16 -8.97 -7.98 3.29
N MET A 17 -8.62 -6.70 3.46
CA MET A 17 -7.24 -6.30 3.73
C MET A 17 -6.79 -6.82 5.09
N THR A 18 -5.62 -7.46 5.13
CA THR A 18 -4.95 -7.74 6.40
C THR A 18 -4.31 -6.45 6.94
N VAL A 19 -4.59 -6.12 8.19
CA VAL A 19 -4.09 -4.95 8.91
C VAL A 19 -3.41 -5.36 10.22
N ILE A 20 -2.59 -4.49 10.78
CA ILE A 20 -1.96 -4.61 12.09
C ILE A 20 -2.51 -3.48 12.97
N ASP A 21 -2.78 -3.81 14.22
CA ASP A 21 -3.20 -2.86 15.25
C ASP A 21 -1.97 -2.18 15.87
N SER A 22 -1.78 -0.88 15.64
CA SER A 22 -0.62 -0.13 16.15
C SER A 22 -0.53 -0.08 17.68
N ASP A 23 -1.64 -0.26 18.38
CA ASP A 23 -1.71 -0.13 19.84
C ASP A 23 -1.57 -1.48 20.56
N ALA A 24 -1.79 -2.60 19.86
CA ALA A 24 -1.78 -3.95 20.44
C ALA A 24 -0.57 -4.81 20.02
N GLY A 25 0.34 -4.31 19.18
CA GLY A 25 1.54 -5.02 18.74
C GLY A 25 1.44 -5.54 17.30
N TYR A 26 2.00 -6.73 17.01
CA TYR A 26 2.01 -7.30 15.65
C TYR A 26 0.80 -8.19 15.33
N ASP A 27 -0.27 -8.08 16.12
CA ASP A 27 -1.49 -8.86 15.93
C ASP A 27 -2.14 -8.50 14.60
N ARG A 28 -2.45 -9.53 13.81
CA ARG A 28 -2.99 -9.38 12.47
C ARG A 28 -4.49 -9.51 12.49
N TYR A 29 -5.15 -8.54 11.89
CA TYR A 29 -6.59 -8.54 11.68
C TYR A 29 -6.93 -8.50 10.19
N VAL A 30 -8.16 -8.83 9.85
CA VAL A 30 -8.72 -8.69 8.49
C VAL A 30 -9.85 -7.67 8.56
N VAL A 31 -9.86 -6.70 7.65
CA VAL A 31 -10.95 -5.74 7.50
C VAL A 31 -12.17 -6.47 6.97
N VAL A 32 -13.25 -6.48 7.75
CA VAL A 32 -14.50 -7.16 7.40
C VAL A 32 -15.66 -6.20 7.19
N GLY A 33 -15.57 -4.95 7.65
CA GLY A 33 -16.63 -3.97 7.49
C GLY A 33 -16.11 -2.53 7.43
N LEU A 34 -16.78 -1.71 6.63
CA LEU A 34 -16.51 -0.27 6.48
C LEU A 34 -17.80 0.52 6.71
N PRO A 35 -18.21 0.72 7.97
CA PRO A 35 -19.35 1.56 8.29
C PRO A 35 -19.17 2.98 7.76
N ASP A 36 -20.25 3.55 7.24
CA ASP A 36 -20.31 4.97 6.88
C ASP A 36 -20.61 5.81 8.13
N LYS A 37 -19.67 5.78 9.10
CA LYS A 37 -19.76 6.43 10.41
C LYS A 37 -18.38 6.78 10.97
N THR A 38 -18.31 7.88 11.72
CA THR A 38 -17.12 8.29 12.48
C THR A 38 -17.08 7.64 13.87
N CYS A 39 -15.96 7.83 14.59
CA CYS A 39 -15.75 7.28 15.93
C CYS A 39 -16.79 7.78 16.96
N SER A 40 -17.25 9.02 16.82
CA SER A 40 -18.31 9.61 17.66
C SER A 40 -19.73 9.16 17.27
N GLU A 41 -19.93 8.63 16.05
CA GLU A 41 -21.24 8.21 15.55
C GLU A 41 -21.51 6.70 15.66
N PHE A 42 -20.45 5.91 15.81
CA PHE A 42 -20.54 4.45 15.81
C PHE A 42 -20.72 3.90 17.25
N PRO A 43 -21.90 3.39 17.61
CA PRO A 43 -22.13 2.80 18.92
C PRO A 43 -21.43 1.44 19.04
N VAL A 44 -20.82 1.17 20.19
CA VAL A 44 -20.22 -0.13 20.47
C VAL A 44 -21.30 -1.05 21.07
N PRO A 45 -21.56 -2.24 20.48
CA PRO A 45 -22.57 -3.18 20.97
C PRO A 45 -22.41 -3.49 22.46
N ASP A 46 -23.54 -3.67 23.14
CA ASP A 46 -23.61 -3.96 24.59
C ASP A 46 -23.04 -2.85 25.50
N THR A 47 -22.88 -1.64 24.98
CA THR A 47 -22.45 -0.46 25.75
C THR A 47 -23.26 0.78 25.40
N ASP A 48 -23.31 1.76 26.31
CA ASP A 48 -23.86 3.11 26.06
C ASP A 48 -22.79 4.06 25.48
N LYS A 49 -21.73 3.51 24.87
CA LYS A 49 -20.54 4.21 24.42
C LYS A 49 -20.37 4.12 22.90
N THR A 50 -19.71 5.12 22.35
CA THR A 50 -19.22 5.19 20.97
C THR A 50 -17.77 4.71 20.91
N VAL A 51 -17.19 4.53 19.72
CA VAL A 51 -15.77 4.16 19.57
C VAL A 51 -14.85 5.22 20.20
N ALA A 52 -15.20 6.51 20.10
CA ALA A 52 -14.45 7.61 20.70
C ALA A 52 -14.33 7.51 22.24
N ASP A 53 -15.35 7.00 22.92
CA ASP A 53 -15.43 6.93 24.39
C ASP A 53 -14.49 5.88 25.05
N PHE A 54 -13.76 5.12 24.25
CA PHE A 54 -12.82 4.09 24.74
C PHE A 54 -11.38 4.59 24.86
N ASN A 55 -11.03 5.71 24.22
CA ASN A 55 -9.72 6.32 24.34
C ASN A 55 -9.80 7.81 24.02
N ASP A 56 -9.48 8.66 25.00
CA ASP A 56 -9.49 10.12 24.88
C ASP A 56 -8.53 10.66 23.79
N ALA A 57 -7.59 9.84 23.31
CA ALA A 57 -6.68 10.18 22.22
C ALA A 57 -7.28 9.97 20.81
N TYR A 58 -8.43 9.30 20.69
CA TYR A 58 -9.08 9.11 19.40
C TYR A 58 -9.72 10.41 18.91
N ASP A 59 -9.53 10.70 17.63
CA ASP A 59 -10.24 11.77 16.96
C ASP A 59 -11.69 11.33 16.65
N GLU A 60 -12.64 12.13 17.12
CA GLU A 60 -14.09 11.90 17.02
C GLU A 60 -14.57 11.81 15.56
N ASP A 61 -13.89 12.49 14.64
CA ASP A 61 -14.21 12.56 13.22
C ASP A 61 -13.53 11.43 12.42
N THR A 62 -12.67 10.63 13.06
CA THR A 62 -11.98 9.53 12.37
C THR A 62 -12.98 8.44 11.96
N PRO A 63 -12.91 7.95 10.71
CA PRO A 63 -13.79 6.87 10.25
C PRO A 63 -13.55 5.55 10.97
N VAL A 64 -14.62 4.79 11.21
CA VAL A 64 -14.56 3.48 11.87
C VAL A 64 -14.34 2.35 10.88
N VAL A 65 -13.45 1.42 11.22
CA VAL A 65 -13.18 0.20 10.46
C VAL A 65 -13.46 -1.00 11.34
N GLN A 66 -14.15 -2.00 10.79
CA GLN A 66 -14.46 -3.24 11.50
C GLN A 66 -13.52 -4.35 11.08
N VAL A 67 -12.93 -5.03 12.06
CA VAL A 67 -11.90 -6.04 11.85
C VAL A 67 -12.10 -7.30 12.68
N VAL A 68 -11.59 -8.43 12.21
CA VAL A 68 -11.59 -9.73 12.92
C VAL A 68 -10.16 -10.26 13.00
N SER A 69 -9.81 -10.95 14.09
CA SER A 69 -8.49 -11.60 14.21
C SER A 69 -8.26 -12.54 13.02
N LYS A 70 -7.12 -12.39 12.34
CA LYS A 70 -6.78 -13.23 11.20
C LYS A 70 -6.64 -14.70 11.60
N GLU A 71 -6.03 -14.96 12.76
CA GLU A 71 -5.84 -16.33 13.28
C GLU A 71 -7.20 -17.00 13.51
N ALA A 72 -8.12 -16.32 14.20
CA ALA A 72 -9.46 -16.85 14.45
C ALA A 72 -10.25 -17.10 13.17
N LEU A 73 -10.11 -16.20 12.18
CA LEU A 73 -10.75 -16.33 10.86
C LEU A 73 -10.18 -17.51 10.06
N ASP A 74 -8.86 -17.68 10.06
CA ASP A 74 -8.18 -18.81 9.41
C ASP A 74 -8.55 -20.17 10.04
N GLU A 75 -8.82 -20.21 11.35
CA GLU A 75 -9.20 -21.43 12.07
C GLU A 75 -10.70 -21.79 11.96
N SER A 76 -11.58 -20.78 11.85
CA SER A 76 -13.02 -20.97 12.03
C SER A 76 -13.83 -20.85 10.74
N VAL A 77 -13.30 -20.21 9.70
CA VAL A 77 -14.02 -19.97 8.44
C VAL A 77 -13.26 -20.60 7.27
N ASP A 78 -13.73 -21.77 6.83
CA ASP A 78 -13.09 -22.50 5.74
C ASP A 78 -13.09 -21.71 4.43
N ASN A 79 -11.92 -21.57 3.82
CA ASN A 79 -11.73 -20.91 2.53
C ASN A 79 -12.26 -19.47 2.46
N TRP A 80 -12.35 -18.73 3.57
CA TRP A 80 -12.86 -17.35 3.60
C TRP A 80 -12.20 -16.43 2.56
N THR A 81 -10.92 -16.66 2.24
CA THR A 81 -10.17 -15.96 1.18
C THR A 81 -10.69 -16.17 -0.25
N ARG A 82 -11.67 -17.05 -0.46
CA ARG A 82 -12.33 -17.33 -1.74
C ARG A 82 -13.78 -16.83 -1.78
N ASN A 83 -14.30 -16.37 -0.66
CA ASN A 83 -15.66 -15.90 -0.54
C ASN A 83 -15.78 -14.44 -0.99
N SER A 84 -17.01 -13.99 -1.18
CA SER A 84 -17.30 -12.60 -1.49
C SER A 84 -16.91 -11.73 -0.28
N LEU A 85 -16.11 -10.69 -0.51
CA LEU A 85 -15.71 -9.79 0.59
C LEU A 85 -16.88 -9.02 1.21
N ALA A 86 -17.98 -8.86 0.46
CA ALA A 86 -19.21 -8.26 0.97
C ALA A 86 -19.89 -9.13 2.04
N ASP A 87 -19.66 -10.44 2.00
CA ASP A 87 -20.27 -11.41 2.93
C ASP A 87 -19.33 -11.75 4.10
N LEU A 88 -18.07 -11.27 4.06
CA LEU A 88 -17.04 -11.63 5.04
C LEU A 88 -17.41 -11.22 6.47
N GLN A 89 -18.14 -10.11 6.63
CA GLN A 89 -18.66 -9.69 7.93
C GLN A 89 -19.69 -10.69 8.47
N SER A 90 -20.67 -11.07 7.64
CA SER A 90 -21.70 -12.05 8.02
C SER A 90 -21.10 -13.43 8.26
N GLU A 91 -20.10 -13.85 7.50
CA GLU A 91 -19.42 -15.13 7.72
C GLU A 91 -18.68 -15.17 9.07
N ALA A 92 -18.02 -14.06 9.44
CA ALA A 92 -17.39 -13.94 10.74
C ALA A 92 -18.42 -13.96 11.88
N ASP A 93 -19.56 -13.28 11.71
CA ASP A 93 -20.65 -13.25 12.68
C ASP A 93 -21.30 -14.64 12.83
N ASP A 94 -21.59 -15.33 11.73
CA ASP A 94 -22.14 -16.70 11.69
C ASP A 94 -21.19 -17.72 12.35
N ALA A 95 -19.88 -17.51 12.24
CA ALA A 95 -18.86 -18.29 12.92
C ALA A 95 -18.68 -17.91 14.42
N GLY A 96 -19.42 -16.91 14.91
CA GLY A 96 -19.33 -16.44 16.29
C GLY A 96 -18.04 -15.72 16.62
N LEU A 97 -17.33 -15.19 15.61
CA LEU A 97 -16.08 -14.47 15.78
C LEU A 97 -16.34 -13.06 16.30
N LYS A 98 -15.47 -12.61 17.21
CA LYS A 98 -15.56 -11.24 17.71
C LYS A 98 -15.11 -10.25 16.64
N ILE A 99 -16.04 -9.37 16.25
CA ILE A 99 -15.78 -8.22 15.38
C ILE A 99 -15.41 -7.02 16.24
N TYR A 100 -14.24 -6.43 15.99
CA TYR A 100 -13.76 -5.23 16.63
C TYR A 100 -14.05 -4.00 15.76
N SER A 101 -14.36 -2.87 16.38
CA SER A 101 -14.51 -1.58 15.71
C SER A 101 -13.42 -0.63 16.19
N TYR A 102 -12.56 -0.18 15.28
CA TYR A 102 -11.44 0.70 15.59
C TYR A 102 -11.45 1.97 14.73
N PRO A 103 -10.83 3.07 15.21
CA PRO A 103 -10.49 4.19 14.33
C PRO A 103 -9.60 3.69 13.20
N SER A 104 -9.87 4.11 11.96
CA SER A 104 -9.07 3.72 10.79
C SER A 104 -7.57 4.02 10.96
N GLU A 105 -7.22 5.10 11.64
CA GLU A 105 -5.83 5.52 11.87
C GLU A 105 -5.05 4.60 12.82
N ARG A 106 -5.74 3.83 13.67
CA ARG A 106 -5.12 2.81 14.55
C ARG A 106 -4.66 1.58 13.76
N LEU A 107 -5.19 1.39 12.56
CA LEU A 107 -4.94 0.22 11.74
C LEU A 107 -3.97 0.57 10.62
N GLN A 108 -2.90 -0.22 10.52
CA GLN A 108 -1.92 -0.10 9.45
C GLN A 108 -2.03 -1.32 8.54
N SER A 109 -1.87 -1.15 7.23
CA SER A 109 -1.83 -2.30 6.31
C SER A 109 -0.77 -3.31 6.77
N ALA A 110 -1.09 -4.60 6.89
CA ALA A 110 -0.12 -5.62 7.32
C ALA A 110 1.01 -5.84 6.31
N PHE A 111 0.86 -5.32 5.10
CA PHE A 111 1.89 -5.29 4.06
C PHE A 111 2.80 -4.09 4.17
N SER A 112 2.49 -3.15 5.07
CA SER A 112 3.38 -2.06 5.40
C SER A 112 4.61 -2.55 6.15
N HIS A 113 4.56 -3.72 6.80
CA HIS A 113 5.70 -4.33 7.50
C HIS A 113 6.47 -5.31 6.61
N VAL A 114 7.80 -5.23 6.63
CA VAL A 114 8.65 -6.22 5.94
C VAL A 114 8.75 -7.47 6.82
N PRO A 115 8.31 -8.67 6.37
CA PRO A 115 8.32 -9.88 7.20
C PRO A 115 9.73 -10.38 7.54
N ASN A 116 9.97 -10.93 8.74
CA ASN A 116 11.30 -11.36 9.21
C ASN A 116 12.06 -12.26 8.21
N ARG A 117 11.36 -13.19 7.55
CA ARG A 117 11.91 -14.09 6.51
C ARG A 117 12.50 -13.40 5.27
N VAL A 118 12.27 -12.10 5.10
CA VAL A 118 12.80 -11.29 4.00
C VAL A 118 14.16 -10.77 4.46
N GLU A 119 15.24 -11.52 4.24
CA GLU A 119 16.53 -11.21 4.87
C GLU A 119 17.51 -10.56 3.90
N THR A 120 17.51 -11.01 2.64
CA THR A 120 18.48 -10.57 1.62
C THR A 120 17.94 -9.45 0.72
N HIS A 121 18.83 -8.80 -0.04
CA HIS A 121 18.44 -7.81 -1.04
C HIS A 121 17.49 -8.40 -2.10
N ARG A 122 17.75 -9.64 -2.53
CA ARG A 122 16.88 -10.43 -3.41
C ARG A 122 15.51 -10.60 -2.77
N ASP A 123 15.45 -11.05 -1.52
CA ASP A 123 14.18 -11.25 -0.83
C ASP A 123 13.37 -9.96 -0.79
N LEU A 124 14.01 -8.85 -0.42
CA LEU A 124 13.33 -7.57 -0.28
C LEU A 124 12.75 -7.14 -1.63
N ILE A 125 13.54 -7.19 -2.70
CA ILE A 125 13.06 -6.80 -4.03
C ILE A 125 11.94 -7.71 -4.52
N CYS A 126 12.10 -9.03 -4.40
CA CYS A 126 11.09 -10.01 -4.79
C CYS A 126 9.79 -9.82 -4.00
N TYR A 127 9.88 -9.58 -2.69
CA TYR A 127 8.72 -9.36 -1.83
C TYR A 127 7.95 -8.10 -2.23
N GLN A 128 8.66 -6.98 -2.43
CA GLN A 128 8.04 -5.71 -2.84
C GLN A 128 7.47 -5.79 -4.26
N TYR A 129 8.12 -6.52 -5.16
CA TYR A 129 7.60 -6.72 -6.52
C TYR A 129 6.37 -7.64 -6.54
N ALA A 130 6.35 -8.65 -5.68
CA ALA A 130 5.17 -9.48 -5.46
C ALA A 130 4.01 -8.65 -4.90
N ARG A 131 4.27 -7.72 -3.96
CA ARG A 131 3.27 -6.74 -3.46
C ARG A 131 2.68 -5.90 -4.59
N LEU A 132 3.53 -5.38 -5.49
CA LEU A 132 3.07 -4.60 -6.66
C LEU A 132 2.20 -5.42 -7.61
N THR A 133 2.59 -6.66 -7.87
CA THR A 133 1.83 -7.56 -8.74
C THR A 133 0.47 -7.89 -8.11
N HIS A 134 0.45 -8.09 -6.80
CA HIS A 134 -0.77 -8.33 -6.06
C HIS A 134 -1.71 -7.11 -6.08
N LEU A 135 -1.19 -5.90 -5.82
CA LEU A 135 -1.97 -4.66 -5.91
C LEU A 135 -2.61 -4.49 -7.31
N ALA A 136 -1.93 -4.90 -8.37
CA ALA A 136 -2.50 -4.89 -9.72
C ALA A 136 -3.72 -5.83 -9.84
N SER A 137 -3.61 -7.03 -9.26
CA SER A 137 -4.68 -8.05 -9.32
C SER A 137 -5.92 -7.68 -8.51
N THR A 138 -5.76 -6.89 -7.44
CA THR A 138 -6.87 -6.43 -6.60
C THR A 138 -7.63 -5.26 -7.21
N ILE A 139 -7.10 -4.57 -8.21
CA ILE A 139 -7.82 -3.48 -8.89
C ILE A 139 -8.81 -4.04 -9.91
N ASP A 140 -8.41 -5.08 -10.63
CA ASP A 140 -9.28 -5.75 -11.58
C ASP A 140 -10.30 -6.67 -10.85
N HIS A 141 -9.97 -7.10 -9.63
CA HIS A 141 -10.77 -8.00 -8.77
C HIS A 141 -10.62 -7.64 -7.27
N PRO A 142 -11.27 -6.55 -6.79
CA PRO A 142 -11.14 -6.09 -5.40
C PRO A 142 -11.63 -7.11 -4.37
N ASP A 143 -12.50 -8.03 -4.80
CA ASP A 143 -13.03 -9.18 -4.08
C ASP A 143 -12.03 -10.35 -3.91
N GLN A 144 -10.86 -10.33 -4.57
CA GLN A 144 -9.93 -11.46 -4.63
C GLN A 144 -8.62 -11.24 -3.89
N PHE A 145 -8.66 -10.51 -2.76
CA PHE A 145 -7.50 -10.34 -1.89
C PHE A 145 -7.00 -11.68 -1.32
N LYS A 146 -6.08 -12.33 -2.04
CA LYS A 146 -5.55 -13.66 -1.71
C LYS A 146 -4.07 -13.55 -1.34
N GLY A 147 -3.79 -13.37 -0.05
CA GLY A 147 -2.43 -13.27 0.49
C GLY A 147 -1.50 -14.45 0.14
N TRP A 148 -2.03 -15.61 -0.25
CA TRP A 148 -1.22 -16.72 -0.76
C TRP A 148 -0.60 -16.42 -2.14
N LEU A 149 -1.27 -15.63 -3.01
CA LEU A 149 -0.74 -15.24 -4.32
C LEU A 149 0.54 -14.40 -4.20
N LEU A 150 0.59 -13.53 -3.19
CA LEU A 150 1.81 -12.77 -2.87
C LEU A 150 2.98 -13.72 -2.63
N TRP A 151 2.78 -14.72 -1.78
CA TRP A 151 3.84 -15.65 -1.40
C TRP A 151 4.21 -16.64 -2.49
N THR A 152 3.24 -17.08 -3.29
CA THR A 152 3.52 -17.84 -4.52
C THR A 152 4.42 -17.02 -5.43
N LYS A 153 4.05 -15.77 -5.72
CA LYS A 153 4.84 -14.91 -6.60
C LYS A 153 6.24 -14.63 -6.05
N TYR A 154 6.34 -14.36 -4.75
CA TYR A 154 7.62 -14.20 -4.07
C TYR A 154 8.50 -15.44 -4.23
N ASN A 155 7.97 -16.64 -3.97
CA ASN A 155 8.72 -17.89 -4.07
C ASN A 155 9.16 -18.18 -5.52
N GLU A 156 8.30 -17.94 -6.52
CA GLU A 156 8.66 -18.10 -7.94
C GLU A 156 9.78 -17.12 -8.35
N LEU A 157 9.79 -15.89 -7.82
CA LEU A 157 10.82 -14.89 -8.10
C LEU A 157 12.15 -15.24 -7.43
N THR A 158 12.13 -15.65 -6.15
CA THR A 158 13.37 -15.98 -5.42
C THR A 158 13.99 -17.28 -5.89
N SER A 159 13.19 -18.26 -6.37
CA SER A 159 13.70 -19.48 -6.99
C SER A 159 14.26 -19.28 -8.40
N GLY A 160 13.95 -18.14 -9.03
CA GLY A 160 14.28 -17.86 -10.42
C GLY A 160 13.39 -18.60 -11.44
N GLU A 161 12.30 -19.24 -10.99
CA GLU A 161 11.29 -19.83 -11.89
C GLU A 161 10.68 -18.75 -12.80
N ILE A 162 10.53 -17.55 -12.27
CA ILE A 162 10.16 -16.36 -13.04
C ILE A 162 11.11 -15.21 -12.75
N THR A 163 11.12 -14.24 -13.65
CA THR A 163 11.82 -12.97 -13.47
C THR A 163 10.84 -11.80 -13.48
N MET A 164 11.28 -10.66 -12.94
CA MET A 164 10.52 -9.42 -13.07
C MET A 164 10.33 -9.06 -14.54
N SER A 165 9.15 -8.54 -14.87
CA SER A 165 8.86 -8.10 -16.24
C SER A 165 9.80 -6.97 -16.66
N SER A 166 10.02 -6.79 -17.96
CA SER A 166 10.79 -5.64 -18.44
C SER A 166 10.12 -4.31 -18.05
N VAL A 167 10.91 -3.23 -17.97
CA VAL A 167 10.42 -1.88 -17.64
C VAL A 167 9.39 -1.33 -18.64
N LEU A 168 9.20 -2.02 -19.77
CA LEU A 168 8.21 -1.70 -20.78
C LEU A 168 6.80 -1.60 -20.19
N LYS A 169 6.47 -2.45 -19.21
CA LYS A 169 5.14 -2.46 -18.62
C LYS A 169 4.85 -1.16 -17.84
N GLU A 170 5.80 -0.71 -17.03
CA GLU A 170 5.71 0.57 -16.30
C GLU A 170 5.68 1.76 -17.28
N ASN A 171 6.49 1.72 -18.34
CA ASN A 171 6.46 2.76 -19.37
C ASN A 171 5.09 2.82 -20.08
N GLN A 172 4.50 1.66 -20.37
CA GLN A 172 3.15 1.60 -20.95
C GLN A 172 2.09 2.15 -19.99
N TYR A 173 2.17 1.83 -18.69
CA TYR A 173 1.27 2.41 -17.70
C TYR A 173 1.43 3.93 -17.59
N GLN A 174 2.67 4.42 -17.54
CA GLN A 174 2.95 5.85 -17.52
C GLN A 174 2.34 6.58 -18.73
N LEU A 175 2.41 5.99 -19.93
CA LEU A 175 1.83 6.58 -21.14
C LEU A 175 0.30 6.49 -21.18
N LYS A 176 -0.29 5.42 -20.66
CA LYS A 176 -1.74 5.19 -20.70
C LYS A 176 -2.48 5.90 -19.58
N GLU A 177 -1.87 5.99 -18.39
CA GLU A 177 -2.52 6.43 -17.16
C GLU A 177 -2.00 7.80 -16.73
N ASN A 178 -0.70 8.10 -16.89
CA ASN A 178 -0.05 9.28 -16.29
C ASN A 178 0.23 10.43 -17.27
N LEU A 179 -0.26 10.36 -18.51
CA LEU A 179 0.01 11.38 -19.52
C LEU A 179 -0.65 12.73 -19.15
N GLY A 180 0.16 13.79 -19.03
CA GLY A 180 -0.30 15.15 -18.70
C GLY A 180 -0.31 15.48 -17.20
N TYR A 181 0.18 14.58 -16.36
CA TYR A 181 0.13 14.74 -14.91
C TYR A 181 1.45 14.42 -14.23
N CYS A 182 1.65 15.02 -13.05
CA CYS A 182 2.78 14.71 -12.20
C CYS A 182 2.58 13.35 -11.51
N THR A 183 3.54 12.44 -11.68
CA THR A 183 3.53 11.09 -11.07
C THR A 183 3.56 11.12 -9.54
N TYR A 184 4.08 12.20 -8.95
CA TYR A 184 4.20 12.32 -7.50
C TYR A 184 2.93 12.87 -6.84
N CYS A 185 2.47 14.05 -7.25
CA CYS A 185 1.29 14.66 -6.63
C CYS A 185 -0.04 14.37 -7.35
N ASN A 186 0.00 13.62 -8.44
CA ASN A 186 -1.14 13.25 -9.28
C ASN A 186 -2.00 14.41 -9.83
N ARG A 187 -1.48 15.64 -9.82
CA ARG A 187 -2.13 16.81 -10.42
C ARG A 187 -1.77 16.98 -11.89
N GLU A 188 -2.75 17.42 -12.68
CA GLU A 188 -2.54 17.87 -14.06
C GLU A 188 -1.58 19.06 -14.04
N SER A 189 -0.52 18.99 -14.83
CA SER A 189 0.50 20.03 -14.84
C SER A 189 1.43 19.91 -16.04
N GLU A 190 2.11 21.01 -16.37
CA GLU A 190 3.32 20.92 -17.20
C GLU A 190 4.40 20.15 -16.43
N THR A 191 4.77 18.99 -16.98
CA THR A 191 5.75 18.10 -16.37
C THR A 191 7.13 18.23 -17.00
N THR A 192 8.14 18.15 -16.16
CA THR A 192 9.51 17.78 -16.53
C THR A 192 9.70 16.28 -16.30
N PHE A 193 10.88 15.73 -16.60
CA PHE A 193 11.23 14.37 -16.20
C PHE A 193 12.15 14.42 -14.97
N ASP A 194 11.79 13.71 -13.92
CA ASP A 194 12.64 13.47 -12.75
C ASP A 194 13.25 12.06 -12.79
N HIS A 195 14.45 11.91 -12.22
CA HIS A 195 15.14 10.63 -12.05
C HIS A 195 14.75 9.98 -10.72
N ILE A 196 14.10 8.81 -10.75
CA ILE A 196 13.66 8.11 -9.52
C ILE A 196 14.84 7.89 -8.57
N VAL A 197 15.93 7.30 -9.08
CA VAL A 197 17.23 7.26 -8.41
C VAL A 197 18.02 8.48 -8.88
N PRO A 198 18.42 9.40 -7.99
CA PRO A 198 19.18 10.59 -8.35
C PRO A 198 20.49 10.28 -9.10
N ARG A 199 20.85 11.13 -10.05
CA ARG A 199 22.08 10.96 -10.86
C ARG A 199 23.36 11.05 -10.04
N ASP A 200 23.38 11.90 -9.02
CA ASP A 200 24.50 12.02 -8.07
C ASP A 200 24.63 10.80 -7.16
N SER A 201 23.61 9.94 -7.13
CA SER A 201 23.56 8.67 -6.40
C SER A 201 23.68 7.44 -7.32
N GLY A 202 24.20 7.61 -8.54
CA GLY A 202 24.43 6.51 -9.49
C GLY A 202 23.25 6.16 -10.42
N GLY A 203 22.14 6.91 -10.36
CA GLY A 203 20.98 6.65 -11.21
C GLY A 203 21.26 6.85 -12.70
N VAL A 204 20.82 5.87 -13.52
CA VAL A 204 20.96 5.90 -14.99
C VAL A 204 20.11 7.01 -15.64
N ASN A 205 20.54 7.51 -16.78
CA ASN A 205 19.85 8.59 -17.50
C ASN A 205 19.07 8.07 -18.72
N ASP A 206 18.05 7.26 -18.46
CA ASP A 206 17.14 6.77 -19.47
C ASP A 206 15.73 6.58 -18.91
N ILE A 207 14.78 6.24 -19.79
CA ILE A 207 13.35 6.14 -19.45
C ILE A 207 13.06 5.13 -18.34
N SER A 208 13.91 4.14 -18.10
CA SER A 208 13.75 3.17 -17.00
C SER A 208 13.80 3.86 -15.63
N ASN A 209 14.59 4.93 -15.50
CA ASN A 209 14.77 5.72 -14.28
C ASN A 209 14.03 7.05 -14.29
N MET A 210 13.22 7.35 -15.31
CA MET A 210 12.57 8.67 -15.43
C MET A 210 11.05 8.59 -15.35
N VAL A 211 10.45 9.58 -14.67
CA VAL A 211 8.98 9.76 -14.57
C VAL A 211 8.58 11.24 -14.76
N PRO A 212 7.38 11.53 -15.29
CA PRO A 212 6.87 12.89 -15.37
C PRO A 212 6.64 13.46 -13.98
N ALA A 213 7.18 14.64 -13.71
CA ALA A 213 7.02 15.36 -12.46
C ALA A 213 6.89 16.86 -12.70
N CYS A 214 5.93 17.50 -12.01
CA CYS A 214 5.84 18.96 -12.02
C CYS A 214 7.08 19.60 -11.36
N LYS A 215 7.34 20.86 -11.69
CA LYS A 215 8.53 21.58 -11.20
C LYS A 215 8.63 21.60 -9.67
N SER A 216 7.51 21.74 -8.95
CA SER A 216 7.53 21.81 -7.48
C SER A 216 7.88 20.47 -6.84
N CYS A 217 7.27 19.35 -7.29
CA CYS A 217 7.60 18.02 -6.77
C CYS A 217 9.02 17.61 -7.15
N ASN A 218 9.44 17.83 -8.41
CA ASN A 218 10.80 17.55 -8.87
C ASN A 218 11.83 18.31 -8.00
N SER A 219 11.63 19.62 -7.81
CA SER A 219 12.53 20.44 -6.97
C SER A 219 12.48 20.05 -5.49
N SER A 220 11.32 19.65 -4.96
CA SER A 220 11.18 19.21 -3.57
C SER A 220 11.91 17.89 -3.32
N LYS A 221 11.75 16.92 -4.22
CA LYS A 221 12.43 15.62 -4.14
C LYS A 221 13.94 15.81 -4.30
N ASN A 222 14.38 16.55 -5.32
CA ASN A 222 15.79 16.81 -5.58
C ASN A 222 16.59 15.49 -5.59
N ASN A 223 17.68 15.43 -4.82
CA ASN A 223 18.53 14.24 -4.65
C ASN A 223 18.12 13.33 -3.48
N LYS A 224 16.92 13.50 -2.93
CA LYS A 224 16.42 12.61 -1.87
C LYS A 224 16.05 11.24 -2.45
N ASN A 225 16.19 10.21 -1.63
CA ASN A 225 15.62 8.90 -1.93
C ASN A 225 14.10 9.02 -2.09
N ILE A 226 13.54 8.38 -3.11
CA ILE A 226 12.13 8.53 -3.46
C ILE A 226 11.19 7.99 -2.37
N ILE A 227 11.57 6.92 -1.69
CA ILE A 227 10.76 6.32 -0.61
C ILE A 227 10.73 7.26 0.58
N ASP A 228 11.91 7.69 1.05
CA ASP A 228 12.05 8.63 2.18
C ASP A 228 11.29 9.94 1.90
N TRP A 229 11.35 10.46 0.66
CA TRP A 229 10.66 11.68 0.28
C TRP A 229 9.13 11.51 0.31
N HIS A 230 8.59 10.40 -0.19
CA HIS A 230 7.15 10.12 -0.15
C HIS A 230 6.64 10.00 1.30
N GLN A 231 7.34 9.25 2.14
CA GLN A 231 6.97 9.08 3.55
C GLN A 231 6.90 10.42 4.29
N GLN A 232 7.85 11.33 4.05
CA GLN A 232 7.84 12.68 4.64
C GLN A 232 6.64 13.53 4.24
N HIS A 233 6.01 13.25 3.10
CA HIS A 233 4.88 14.04 2.60
C HIS A 233 3.52 13.37 2.83
N GLY A 234 3.49 12.15 3.39
CA GLY A 234 2.26 11.50 3.86
C GLY A 234 1.27 11.11 2.76
N PHE A 235 1.75 10.81 1.55
CA PHE A 235 0.93 10.29 0.46
C PHE A 235 1.51 9.02 -0.17
N PRO A 236 0.65 8.09 -0.67
CA PRO A 236 1.10 6.84 -1.28
C PRO A 236 2.07 7.06 -2.45
N ILE A 237 3.00 6.14 -2.63
CA ILE A 237 3.90 6.13 -3.80
C ILE A 237 3.22 5.46 -5.00
N ASP A 238 3.34 6.06 -6.18
CA ASP A 238 2.76 5.50 -7.39
C ASP A 238 3.45 4.18 -7.77
N ARG A 239 2.66 3.16 -8.10
CA ARG A 239 3.17 1.82 -8.49
C ARG A 239 4.20 1.83 -9.60
N VAL A 240 4.13 2.79 -10.55
CA VAL A 240 5.08 2.94 -11.65
C VAL A 240 6.45 3.31 -11.09
N VAL A 241 6.47 4.20 -10.10
CA VAL A 241 7.70 4.62 -9.42
C VAL A 241 8.33 3.46 -8.67
N VAL A 242 7.54 2.72 -7.88
CA VAL A 242 8.04 1.57 -7.12
C VAL A 242 8.55 0.47 -8.06
N GLY A 243 7.78 0.14 -9.11
CA GLY A 243 8.16 -0.91 -10.06
C GLY A 243 9.47 -0.60 -10.79
N LYS A 244 9.68 0.65 -11.19
CA LYS A 244 10.96 1.12 -11.76
C LYS A 244 12.08 1.09 -10.72
N TYR A 245 11.84 1.60 -9.51
CA TYR A 245 12.82 1.63 -8.42
C TYR A 245 13.34 0.24 -8.09
N LEU A 246 12.45 -0.75 -7.95
CA LEU A 246 12.82 -2.14 -7.66
C LEU A 246 13.69 -2.76 -8.75
N LYS A 247 13.38 -2.50 -10.02
CA LYS A 247 14.19 -2.99 -11.16
C LYS A 247 15.56 -2.34 -11.22
N LEU A 248 15.65 -1.05 -10.91
CA LEU A 248 16.93 -0.35 -10.81
C LEU A 248 17.78 -0.91 -9.67
N LYS A 249 17.17 -1.14 -8.49
CA LYS A 249 17.88 -1.74 -7.36
C LYS A 249 18.26 -3.19 -7.58
N TRP A 250 17.46 -3.95 -8.32
CA TRP A 250 17.86 -5.29 -8.74
C TRP A 250 19.13 -5.25 -9.59
N ASN A 251 19.14 -4.43 -10.64
CA ASN A 251 20.31 -4.34 -11.52
C ASN A 251 21.55 -3.86 -10.74
N GLU A 252 21.42 -2.87 -9.87
CA GLU A 252 22.49 -2.39 -9.00
C GLU A 252 23.07 -3.51 -8.14
N PHE A 253 22.23 -4.23 -7.39
CA PHE A 253 22.71 -5.33 -6.54
C PHE A 253 23.18 -6.56 -7.32
N GLU A 254 22.66 -6.80 -8.52
CA GLU A 254 23.11 -7.89 -9.39
C GLU A 254 24.50 -7.58 -9.97
N GLU A 255 24.72 -6.34 -10.42
CA GLU A 255 26.02 -5.88 -10.93
C GLU A 255 27.11 -5.89 -9.85
N ASP A 256 26.73 -5.56 -8.61
CA ASP A 256 27.62 -5.52 -7.46
C ASP A 256 27.76 -6.88 -6.73
N ASP A 257 27.08 -7.94 -7.19
CA ASP A 257 27.04 -9.28 -6.55
C ASP A 257 26.55 -9.25 -5.09
N LEU A 258 25.56 -8.40 -4.81
CA LEU A 258 24.99 -8.16 -3.48
C LEU A 258 23.58 -8.74 -3.30
N LEU A 259 22.98 -9.35 -4.32
CA LEU A 259 21.59 -9.81 -4.24
C LEU A 259 21.33 -10.75 -3.06
N ASP A 260 22.27 -11.65 -2.76
CA ASP A 260 22.11 -12.67 -1.71
C ASP A 260 22.73 -12.25 -0.37
N GLU A 261 23.24 -11.01 -0.28
CA GLU A 261 23.72 -10.43 0.97
C GLU A 261 22.57 -9.93 1.86
N GLU A 262 22.79 -9.94 3.17
CA GLU A 262 21.81 -9.48 4.16
C GLU A 262 21.49 -8.00 3.95
N THR A 263 20.20 -7.67 3.89
CA THR A 263 19.76 -6.28 3.73
C THR A 263 19.99 -5.52 5.04
N PRO A 264 20.74 -4.39 5.02
CA PRO A 264 20.89 -3.56 6.20
C PRO A 264 19.54 -3.07 6.73
N ASN A 265 19.38 -3.04 8.05
CA ASN A 265 18.15 -2.56 8.70
C ASN A 265 17.73 -1.16 8.22
N SER A 266 18.68 -0.28 7.93
CA SER A 266 18.40 1.06 7.40
C SER A 266 17.79 1.08 5.99
N VAL A 267 17.98 0.02 5.21
CA VAL A 267 17.34 -0.16 3.89
C VAL A 267 16.00 -0.85 4.07
N ARG A 268 15.95 -1.91 4.89
CA ARG A 268 14.73 -2.63 5.22
C ARG A 268 13.67 -1.70 5.81
N SER A 269 14.04 -0.88 6.78
CA SER A 269 13.13 0.01 7.52
C SER A 269 12.51 1.10 6.65
N ARG A 270 13.06 1.42 5.47
CA ARG A 270 12.45 2.40 4.54
C ARG A 270 11.14 1.91 3.97
N TRP A 271 10.98 0.59 3.85
CA TRP A 271 9.77 -0.01 3.29
C TRP A 271 8.65 -0.14 4.30
N GLU A 272 8.96 0.10 5.57
CA GLU A 272 8.01 0.10 6.68
C GLU A 272 6.98 1.21 6.50
N GLY A 273 5.70 0.91 6.66
CA GLY A 273 4.65 1.92 6.48
C GLY A 273 4.40 2.33 5.02
N LEU A 274 5.13 1.79 4.03
CA LEU A 274 5.05 2.29 2.65
C LEU A 274 3.75 1.85 1.98
N GLU A 275 2.86 2.82 1.79
CA GLU A 275 1.63 2.70 0.99
C GLU A 275 1.93 2.88 -0.50
N ILE A 276 1.42 1.96 -1.32
CA ILE A 276 1.57 1.99 -2.78
C ILE A 276 0.18 2.15 -3.38
N ALA A 277 0.02 3.08 -4.32
CA ALA A 277 -1.24 3.30 -5.04
C ALA A 277 -1.07 3.20 -6.55
N ARG A 278 -2.15 2.87 -7.27
CA ARG A 278 -2.24 3.12 -8.71
C ARG A 278 -3.06 4.38 -8.94
N ARG A 279 -2.71 5.15 -9.96
CA ARG A 279 -3.46 6.33 -10.34
C ARG A 279 -4.94 6.08 -10.60
N ILE A 280 -5.34 4.98 -11.25
CA ILE A 280 -6.77 4.72 -11.53
C ILE A 280 -7.60 4.76 -10.23
N ASP A 281 -7.03 4.26 -9.15
CA ASP A 281 -7.63 4.24 -7.81
C ASP A 281 -7.84 5.68 -7.28
N GLN A 282 -6.94 6.61 -7.62
CA GLN A 282 -7.02 8.03 -7.23
C GLN A 282 -7.82 8.91 -8.22
N ALA A 283 -8.00 8.47 -9.46
CA ALA A 283 -8.79 9.20 -10.46
C ALA A 283 -10.31 9.00 -10.24
N LEU A 284 -10.71 7.84 -9.70
CA LEU A 284 -12.09 7.57 -9.28
C LEU A 284 -12.51 8.43 -8.07
N THR A 285 -11.55 8.87 -7.27
CA THR A 285 -11.76 9.65 -6.05
C THR A 285 -11.63 11.16 -6.28
N MET A 286 -10.96 11.56 -7.36
CA MET A 286 -10.77 12.97 -7.75
C MET A 286 -11.77 13.52 -8.78
N HIS A 287 -12.70 12.71 -9.29
CA HIS A 287 -13.74 13.15 -10.24
C HIS A 287 -15.17 12.76 -9.80
N PRO A 288 -15.79 13.45 -8.83
CA PRO A 288 -17.23 13.37 -8.62
C PRO A 288 -18.04 14.13 -9.69
N ASP A 289 -17.44 15.12 -10.37
CA ASP A 289 -18.18 15.98 -11.31
C ASP A 289 -17.55 15.97 -12.71
N ARG A 290 -18.00 15.01 -13.52
CA ARG A 290 -18.21 15.19 -14.97
C ARG A 290 -19.51 14.55 -15.39
#